data_AF-A0A9E5GES0-F1
#
_entry.id   AF-A0A9E5GES0-F1
#
_cell.length_a   1.000
_cell.length_b   1.000
_cell.length_c   1.000
_cell.angle_alpha   90.00
_cell.angle_beta   90.00
_cell.angle_gamma   90.00
#
_symmetry.space_group_name_H-M   'P 1'
#
loop_
_entity.id
_entity.type
_entity.pdbx_description
1 polymer ?
#
loop_
_entity_poly.entity_id
_entity_poly.type
_entity_poly.pdbx_seq_one_letter_code
_entity_poly.pdbx_strand_id
1 'polypeptide(L)' 'MNYTKIIATLGPSSETKEMIKAILEAGCRVIRLNFSHGSHSEQQKRYDYVRQIAGKLAIPVT' A
#
# COMPACT_ATOMS: atom_id res chain seq x y z
N MET A 1 -6.33 20.11 -9.00
CA MET A 1 -6.08 18.65 -9.06
C MET A 1 -4.58 18.44 -9.00
N ASN A 2 -4.09 17.57 -8.11
CA ASN A 2 -2.66 17.23 -8.06
C ASN A 2 -2.39 16.06 -9.01
N TYR A 3 -1.59 16.31 -10.05
CA TYR A 3 -1.28 15.30 -11.07
C TYR A 3 -0.16 14.36 -10.62
N THR A 4 0.71 14.83 -9.74
CA THR A 4 1.81 14.05 -9.17
C THR A 4 1.27 12.94 -8.28
N LYS A 5 1.79 11.72 -8.48
CA LYS A 5 1.44 10.55 -7.66
C LYS A 5 2.51 10.32 -6.60
N ILE A 6 2.06 9.97 -5.41
CA ILE A 6 2.94 9.56 -4.30
C ILE A 6 3.08 8.04 -4.35
N ILE A 7 4.32 7.58 -4.28
CA ILE A 7 4.70 6.17 -4.19
C ILE A 7 5.19 5.90 -2.76
N ALA A 8 4.63 4.90 -2.09
CA ALA A 8 5.09 4.47 -0.77
C ALA A 8 5.63 3.04 -0.84
N THR A 9 6.84 2.82 -0.30
CA THR A 9 7.35 1.45 -0.11
C THR A 9 6.81 0.90 1.20
N LEU A 10 6.14 -0.25 1.15
CA LEU A 10 5.68 -0.93 2.37
C LEU A 10 6.80 -1.75 3.00
N GLY A 11 6.88 -1.69 4.32
CA GLY A 11 7.79 -2.47 5.14
C GLY A 11 7.16 -2.82 6.50
N PRO A 12 7.93 -3.39 7.43
CA PRO A 12 7.41 -3.87 8.71
C PRO A 12 6.67 -2.81 9.54
N SER A 13 7.09 -1.54 9.47
CA SER A 13 6.44 -0.43 10.18
C SER A 13 5.14 0.06 9.52
N SER A 14 4.86 -0.36 8.29
CA SER A 14 3.74 0.16 7.48
C SER A 14 2.83 -0.91 6.89
N GLU A 15 2.98 -2.19 7.28
CA GLU A 15 2.21 -3.30 6.72
C GLU A 15 0.88 -3.61 7.44
N THR A 16 0.54 -2.87 8.50
CA THR A 16 -0.75 -3.02 9.19
C THR A 16 -1.88 -2.41 8.34
N LYS A 17 -3.09 -2.92 8.49
CA LYS A 17 -4.26 -2.44 7.72
C LYS A 17 -4.57 -0.98 8.06
N GLU A 18 -4.39 -0.60 9.31
CA GLU A 18 -4.60 0.74 9.84
C GLU A 18 -3.60 1.72 9.22
N MET A 19 -2.33 1.33 9.12
CA MET A 19 -1.30 2.17 8.51
C MET A 19 -1.48 2.28 6.99
N ILE A 20 -1.82 1.17 6.32
CA ILE A 20 -2.15 1.19 4.89
C ILE A 20 -3.33 2.13 4.63
N LYS A 21 -4.38 2.07 5.45
CA LYS A 21 -5.52 3.00 5.35
C LYS A 21 -5.06 4.46 5.46
N ALA A 22 -4.29 4.79 6.49
CA ALA A 22 -3.77 6.13 6.69
C ALA A 22 -2.90 6.62 5.51
N ILE A 23 -2.06 5.75 4.94
CA ILE A 23 -1.22 6.05 3.77
C ILE A 23 -2.07 6.38 2.53
N LEU A 24 -3.15 5.62 2.29
CA LEU A 24 -4.03 5.85 1.14
C LEU A 24 -4.88 7.12 1.29
N GLU A 25 -5.40 7.36 2.50
CA GLU A 25 -6.13 8.59 2.85
C GLU A 25 -5.23 9.83 2.76
N ALA A 26 -3.95 9.71 3.11
CA ALA A 26 -2.96 10.78 2.98
C ALA A 26 -2.58 11.14 1.53
N GLY A 27 -2.97 10.34 0.53
CA GLY A 27 -2.78 10.65 -0.89
C GLY A 27 -1.86 9.72 -1.67
N CYS A 28 -1.37 8.63 -1.07
CA CYS A 28 -0.60 7.61 -1.80
C CYS A 28 -1.47 6.92 -2.87
N ARG A 29 -0.90 6.71 -4.07
CA ARG A 29 -1.62 6.06 -5.19
C ARG A 29 -0.86 4.89 -5.80
N VAL A 30 0.39 4.67 -5.40
CA VAL A 30 1.21 3.54 -5.85
C VAL A 30 1.87 2.90 -4.65
N ILE A 31 1.73 1.59 -4.51
CA ILE A 31 2.42 0.83 -3.46
C ILE A 31 3.59 0.07 -4.07
N ARG A 32 4.79 0.34 -3.54
CA ARG A 32 6.00 -0.41 -3.89
C ARG A 32 6.21 -1.55 -2.90
N LEU A 33 6.20 -2.77 -3.40
CA LEU A 33 6.67 -3.96 -2.69
C LEU A 33 8.13 -4.19 -3.08
N ASN A 34 9.06 -3.96 -2.15
CA ASN A 34 10.48 -4.10 -2.44
C ASN A 34 10.94 -5.55 -2.28
N PHE A 35 10.99 -6.31 -3.38
CA PHE A 35 11.40 -7.73 -3.40
C PHE A 35 12.89 -7.98 -3.15
N SER A 36 13.73 -6.93 -3.00
CA SER A 36 15.08 -7.10 -2.45
C SER A 36 15.05 -7.58 -0.98
N HIS A 37 13.91 -7.46 -0.31
CA HIS A 37 13.72 -7.91 1.07
C HIS A 37 12.37 -8.62 1.26
N GLY A 38 12.30 -9.46 2.29
CA GLY A 38 11.10 -10.20 2.66
C GLY A 38 10.81 -11.39 1.76
N SER A 39 9.97 -12.30 2.25
CA SER A 39 9.56 -13.51 1.52
C SER A 39 8.37 -13.24 0.60
N HIS A 40 8.13 -14.12 -0.37
CA HIS A 40 6.95 -14.03 -1.23
C HIS A 40 5.63 -14.02 -0.44
N SER A 41 5.53 -14.78 0.65
CA SER A 41 4.33 -14.83 1.48
C SER A 41 4.09 -13.51 2.24
N GLU A 42 5.15 -12.86 2.72
CA GLU A 42 5.06 -11.52 3.31
C GLU A 42 4.59 -10.48 2.29
N GLN A 43 5.15 -10.51 1.07
CA GLN A 43 4.73 -9.60 0.01
C GLN A 43 3.29 -9.85 -0.43
N GLN A 44 2.85 -11.12 -0.49
CA GLN A 44 1.46 -11.49 -0.77
C GLN A 44 0.51 -10.93 0.29
N LYS A 45 0.83 -11.09 1.58
CA LYS A 45 0.04 -10.54 2.69
C LYS A 45 -0.11 -9.01 2.56
N ARG A 46 0.97 -8.30 2.26
CA ARG A 46 0.94 -6.84 2.03
C ARG A 46 0.05 -6.49 0.84
N TYR A 47 0.19 -7.19 -0.27
CA TYR A 47 -0.63 -7.00 -1.47
C TYR A 47 -2.13 -7.18 -1.17
N ASP A 48 -2.49 -8.26 -0.48
CA ASP A 48 -3.89 -8.56 -0.15
C ASP A 48 -4.49 -7.48 0.75
N TYR A 49 -3.72 -6.99 1.74
CA TYR A 49 -4.17 -5.91 2.61
C TYR A 49 -4.37 -4.61 1.84
N VAL A 50 -3.45 -4.25 0.95
CA VAL A 50 -3.59 -3.08 0.08
C VAL A 50 -4.85 -3.17 -0.77
N ARG A 51 -5.08 -4.30 -1.46
CA ARG A 51 -6.27 -4.48 -2.31
C ARG A 51 -7.57 -4.44 -1.50
N GLN A 52 -7.57 -5.07 -0.32
CA GLN A 52 -8.72 -5.04 0.57
C GLN A 52 -9.06 -3.61 1.03
N ILE A 53 -8.06 -2.84 1.49
CA ILE A 53 -8.30 -1.48 2.00
C ILE A 53 -8.63 -0.52 0.86
N ALA A 54 -7.92 -0.59 -0.27
CA ALA A 54 -8.22 0.21 -1.46
C ALA A 54 -9.67 -0.02 -1.94
N GLY A 55 -10.12 -1.28 -1.96
CA GLY A 55 -11.50 -1.63 -2.30
C GLY A 55 -12.52 -1.06 -1.32
N LYS A 56 -12.26 -1.13 -0.02
CA LYS A 56 -13.14 -0.54 1.01
C LYS A 56 -13.25 0.97 0.91
N LEU A 57 -12.16 1.66 0.54
CA LEU A 57 -12.13 3.12 0.41
C LEU A 57 -12.57 3.62 -0.98
N ALA A 58 -12.78 2.73 -1.94
CA ALA A 58 -12.95 3.06 -3.35
C ALA A 58 -11.82 3.96 -3.91
N ILE A 59 -10.59 3.78 -3.40
CA ILE A 59 -9.40 4.52 -3.85
C ILE A 59 -8.64 3.66 -4.86
N PRO A 60 -8.42 4.13 -6.10
CA PRO A 60 -7.59 3.41 -7.04
C PRO A 60 -6.12 3.44 -6.59
N VAL A 61 -5.52 2.26 -6.52
CA VAL A 61 -4.10 2.06 -6.16
C VAL A 61 -3.45 1.17 -7.20
N THR A 62 -2.30 1.60 -7.70
CA THR A 62 -1.40 0.77 -8.51
C THR A 62 -0.56 -0.10 -7.60
#